data_AF-A0A7D3X644-F1
#
_entry.id   AF-A0A7D3X644-F1
#
_cell.length_a   1.000
_cell.length_b   1.000
_cell.length_c   1.000
_cell.angle_alpha   90.00
_cell.angle_beta   90.00
_cell.angle_gamma   90.00
#
_symmetry.space_group_name_H-M   'P 1'
#
loop_
_entity.id
_entity.type
_entity.pdbx_description
1 polymer ?
#
loop_
_entity_poly.entity_id
_entity_poly.type
_entity_poly.pdbx_seq_one_letter_code
_entity_poly.pdbx_strand_id
1 'polypeptide(L)'
;MLKRLLCLLLTLLFYADYAQAQAYEPGWLVRTNGDTLRGELENGFWLEPPTFVRYRRTPESPSELFPARQLRAVSFKGGRYFRHEVLRLDRAAEVRLQDLKRGNYVNMQPDSVLAEVLLSGPVELLRVVRPGATQFVLRRPGRPDLSLSERHYLSDGPDINRIIDGNNYRNQLMLYFADCPAAVSLAERIPYTAAGLAEVAQAYAISCAPGKQPAQSWLSQAVPRRKGAFQAGVLAGVRYNHMASPSFVLTEGCHDCQVHPFGGLYAELLQPSRITAFYGEFSLSSFHNQGTYTLGFDATGKRIYTVFDFRALLFTARLGVRYFVPLRHDRQIMLGFSYEHNEVLGLSLTGNGSPDPSTAGEAYASPTLLPDLMLGWRCQRFTASIDGQLYHSNSDSNALYNFFLGSSWATRLGLSYRLGRNPDKLAHNHN
;
A
#
# COMPACT_ATOMS: atom_id res chain seq x y z
N MET A 1 28.05 6.72 -29.61
CA MET A 1 27.32 7.26 -28.44
C MET A 1 26.92 6.18 -27.42
N LEU A 2 26.47 4.99 -27.85
CA LEU A 2 26.08 3.86 -26.98
C LEU A 2 27.11 3.50 -25.87
N LYS A 3 28.41 3.43 -26.20
CA LYS A 3 29.47 3.12 -25.20
C LYS A 3 29.62 4.17 -24.09
N ARG A 4 29.39 5.47 -24.40
CA ARG A 4 29.45 6.56 -23.40
C ARG A 4 28.24 6.53 -22.48
N LEU A 5 27.06 6.19 -23.02
CA LEU A 5 25.84 6.00 -22.24
C LEU A 5 25.96 4.80 -21.30
N LEU A 6 26.53 3.69 -21.79
CA LEU A 6 26.78 2.48 -20.98
C LEU A 6 27.74 2.77 -19.81
N CYS A 7 28.84 3.51 -20.04
CA CYS A 7 29.76 3.91 -18.97
C CYS A 7 29.10 4.84 -17.94
N LEU A 8 28.26 5.78 -18.37
CA LEU A 8 27.53 6.69 -17.47
C LEU A 8 26.47 5.93 -16.65
N LEU A 9 25.79 4.96 -17.26
CA LEU A 9 24.85 4.07 -16.57
C LEU A 9 25.59 3.22 -15.53
N LEU A 10 26.75 2.67 -15.88
CA LEU A 10 27.57 1.86 -14.98
C LEU A 10 28.03 2.67 -13.76
N THR A 11 28.47 3.92 -13.94
CA THR A 11 28.85 4.79 -12.81
C THR A 11 27.66 5.19 -11.95
N LEU A 12 26.48 5.43 -12.52
CA LEU A 12 25.25 5.68 -11.75
C LEU A 12 24.80 4.47 -10.92
N LEU A 13 25.05 3.24 -11.37
CA LEU A 13 24.75 2.01 -10.63
C LEU A 13 25.64 1.88 -9.37
N PHE A 14 26.90 2.33 -9.39
CA PHE A 14 27.81 2.25 -8.23
C PHE A 14 27.53 3.30 -7.13
N TYR A 15 26.72 4.34 -7.39
CA TYR A 15 26.33 5.34 -6.38
C TYR A 15 24.96 5.06 -5.72
N ALA A 16 24.36 3.88 -5.96
CA ALA A 16 22.99 3.56 -5.57
C ALA A 16 22.79 3.08 -4.11
N ASP A 17 23.85 2.81 -3.36
CA ASP A 17 23.79 1.90 -2.19
C ASP A 17 23.08 2.40 -0.92
N TYR A 18 22.54 3.62 -0.85
CA TYR A 18 22.01 4.14 0.43
C TYR A 18 20.68 4.90 0.35
N ALA A 19 19.62 4.28 -0.20
CA ALA A 19 18.26 4.72 0.15
C ALA A 19 17.30 3.55 0.37
N GLN A 20 17.01 3.27 1.63
CA GLN A 20 15.88 2.43 2.02
C GLN A 20 14.57 3.23 1.88
N ALA A 21 13.42 2.58 1.72
CA ALA A 21 12.12 3.27 1.60
C ALA A 21 11.29 3.22 2.90
N GLN A 22 11.86 2.58 3.92
CA GLN A 22 11.20 2.28 5.18
C GLN A 22 11.55 3.36 6.20
N ALA A 23 10.56 3.75 7.00
CA ALA A 23 10.73 4.68 8.10
C ALA A 23 11.34 3.94 9.29
N TYR A 24 12.68 3.90 9.36
CA TYR A 24 13.37 3.43 10.54
C TYR A 24 13.50 4.56 11.56
N GLU A 25 13.15 4.28 12.81
CA GLU A 25 13.30 5.22 13.92
C GLU A 25 14.17 4.62 15.02
N PRO A 26 15.00 5.43 15.72
CA PRO A 26 15.78 4.94 16.85
C PRO A 26 14.88 4.31 17.92
N GLY A 27 15.28 3.17 18.44
CA GLY A 27 14.53 2.42 19.43
C GLY A 27 15.28 1.22 19.99
N TRP A 28 14.55 0.37 20.68
CA TRP A 28 15.04 -0.90 21.18
C TRP A 28 13.96 -1.96 21.18
N LEU A 29 14.37 -3.22 21.05
CA LEU A 29 13.52 -4.37 21.24
C LEU A 29 14.14 -5.29 22.29
N VAL A 30 13.29 -6.03 23.00
CA VAL A 30 13.69 -7.05 23.97
C VAL A 30 13.23 -8.39 23.41
N ARG A 31 14.15 -9.34 23.26
CA ARG A 31 13.86 -10.70 22.79
C ARG A 31 13.27 -11.57 23.90
N THR A 32 12.69 -12.71 23.52
CA THR A 32 12.16 -13.71 24.48
C THR A 32 13.20 -14.27 25.43
N ASN A 33 14.49 -14.23 25.09
CA ASN A 33 15.58 -14.62 25.98
C ASN A 33 16.04 -13.51 26.94
N GLY A 34 15.47 -12.29 26.85
CA GLY A 34 15.83 -11.15 27.70
C GLY A 34 16.85 -10.18 27.08
N ASP A 35 17.46 -10.54 25.95
CA ASP A 35 18.45 -9.66 25.31
C ASP A 35 17.78 -8.42 24.75
N THR A 36 18.37 -7.26 25.06
CA THR A 36 17.92 -5.97 24.53
C THR A 36 18.79 -5.55 23.35
N LEU A 37 18.19 -5.42 22.18
CA LEU A 37 18.85 -4.91 20.98
C LEU A 37 18.49 -3.44 20.80
N ARG A 38 19.51 -2.58 20.77
CA ARG A 38 19.36 -1.13 20.51
C ARG A 38 19.76 -0.83 19.08
N GLY A 39 19.03 0.03 18.39
CA GLY A 39 19.27 0.34 16.98
C GLY A 39 18.12 1.14 16.41
N GLU A 40 17.75 0.84 15.18
CA GLU A 40 16.57 1.42 14.53
C GLU A 40 15.53 0.36 14.24
N LEU A 41 14.27 0.72 14.46
CA LEU A 41 13.10 -0.12 14.26
C LEU A 41 12.27 0.47 13.13
N GLU A 42 11.79 -0.38 12.22
CA GLU A 42 10.81 0.05 11.22
C GLU A 42 9.53 0.49 11.94
N ASN A 43 9.11 1.74 11.77
CA ASN A 43 7.84 2.25 12.24
C ASN A 43 6.83 2.19 11.09
N GLY A 44 6.05 1.10 11.04
CA GLY A 44 4.98 0.94 10.05
C GLY A 44 3.72 1.76 10.33
N PHE A 45 3.73 2.63 11.35
CA PHE A 45 2.56 3.35 11.85
C PHE A 45 1.36 2.41 12.07
N TRP A 46 1.62 1.22 12.62
CA TRP A 46 0.61 0.18 12.70
C TRP A 46 -0.58 0.63 13.56
N LEU A 47 -1.77 0.49 12.99
CA LEU A 47 -3.04 0.58 13.73
C LEU A 47 -3.23 -0.69 14.54
N GLU A 48 -3.09 -1.85 13.90
CA GLU A 48 -3.12 -3.17 14.52
C GLU A 48 -1.76 -3.52 15.15
N PRO A 49 -1.71 -4.38 16.19
CA PRO A 49 -0.47 -4.93 16.70
C PRO A 49 0.37 -5.55 15.57
N PRO A 50 1.65 -5.17 15.42
CA PRO A 50 2.48 -5.75 14.37
C PRO A 50 2.73 -7.22 14.66
N THR A 51 2.64 -8.05 13.62
CA THR A 51 2.97 -9.49 13.69
C THR A 51 4.48 -9.75 13.60
N PHE A 52 5.24 -8.74 13.17
CA PHE A 52 6.70 -8.71 13.15
C PHE A 52 7.21 -7.27 13.25
N VAL A 53 8.44 -7.10 13.72
CA VAL A 53 9.15 -5.82 13.71
C VAL A 53 10.48 -6.00 12.98
N ARG A 54 10.81 -5.08 12.08
CA ARG A 54 12.13 -5.03 11.46
C ARG A 54 13.07 -4.19 12.29
N TYR A 55 14.29 -4.68 12.44
CA TYR A 55 15.34 -4.05 13.21
C TYR A 55 16.61 -3.99 12.40
N ARG A 56 17.36 -2.90 12.55
CA ARG A 56 18.75 -2.81 12.08
C ARG A 56 19.60 -2.15 13.15
N ARG A 57 20.85 -2.61 13.30
CA ARG A 57 21.76 -2.11 14.33
C ARG A 57 22.19 -0.66 14.05
N THR A 58 22.51 -0.37 12.80
CA THR A 58 22.85 0.98 12.29
C THR A 58 22.09 1.23 11.00
N PRO A 59 22.03 2.50 10.51
CA PRO A 59 21.36 2.82 9.25
C PRO A 59 21.88 2.04 8.03
N GLU A 60 23.15 1.63 8.07
CA GLU A 60 23.87 0.88 7.02
C GLU A 60 23.79 -0.64 7.21
N SER A 61 23.36 -1.11 8.38
CA SER A 61 23.24 -2.54 8.67
C SER A 61 22.07 -3.15 7.90
N PRO A 62 22.17 -4.42 7.45
CA PRO A 62 21.03 -5.13 6.88
C PRO A 62 19.89 -5.23 7.90
N SER A 63 18.65 -5.22 7.41
CA SER A 63 17.46 -5.36 8.23
C SER A 63 17.20 -6.82 8.61
N GLU A 64 16.95 -7.06 9.89
CA GLU A 64 16.54 -8.33 10.47
C GLU A 64 15.05 -8.30 10.84
N LEU A 65 14.33 -9.39 10.57
CA LEU A 65 12.89 -9.52 10.87
C LEU A 65 12.69 -10.32 12.15
N PHE A 66 12.06 -9.71 13.15
CA PHE A 66 11.68 -10.36 14.41
C PHE A 66 10.16 -10.56 14.47
N PRO A 67 9.66 -11.81 14.38
CA PRO A 67 8.27 -12.13 14.65
C PRO A 67 7.85 -11.68 16.07
N ALA A 68 6.60 -11.22 16.22
CA ALA A 68 6.08 -10.72 17.50
C ALA A 68 6.25 -11.71 18.66
N ARG A 69 6.05 -13.01 18.40
CA ARG A 69 6.23 -14.11 19.37
C ARG A 69 7.68 -14.29 19.88
N GLN A 70 8.67 -13.68 19.22
CA GLN A 70 10.08 -13.69 19.63
C GLN A 70 10.47 -12.42 20.39
N LEU A 71 9.52 -11.50 20.58
CA LEU A 71 9.71 -10.22 21.26
C LEU A 71 8.97 -10.25 22.59
N ARG A 72 9.57 -9.68 23.63
CA ARG A 72 8.91 -9.33 24.89
C ARG A 72 8.41 -7.90 24.85
N ALA A 73 9.17 -6.99 24.27
CA ALA A 73 8.84 -5.58 24.22
C ALA A 73 9.54 -4.87 23.06
N VAL A 74 8.94 -3.77 22.62
CA VAL A 74 9.46 -2.89 21.57
C VAL A 74 9.19 -1.46 21.97
N SER A 75 10.20 -0.61 21.93
CA SER A 75 10.06 0.81 22.24
C SER A 75 10.73 1.67 21.19
N PHE A 76 10.03 2.71 20.80
CA PHE A 76 10.55 3.75 19.93
C PHE A 76 11.05 4.90 20.81
N LYS A 77 12.16 5.54 20.44
CA LYS A 77 12.61 6.78 21.10
C LYS A 77 11.53 7.87 21.01
N GLY A 78 10.75 7.83 19.92
CA GLY A 78 9.51 8.56 19.77
C GLY A 78 8.32 7.88 20.46
N GLY A 79 8.48 7.31 21.66
CA GLY A 79 7.42 7.15 22.66
C GLY A 79 6.32 6.11 22.42
N ARG A 80 6.27 5.38 21.30
CA ARG A 80 5.44 4.16 21.23
C ARG A 80 6.11 3.04 22.01
N TYR A 81 5.31 2.32 22.77
CA TYR A 81 5.75 1.17 23.53
C TYR A 81 4.79 0.00 23.32
N PHE A 82 5.34 -1.16 22.98
CA PHE A 82 4.59 -2.38 22.82
C PHE A 82 5.17 -3.48 23.70
N ARG A 83 4.30 -4.35 24.19
CA ARG A 83 4.66 -5.48 25.04
C ARG A 83 3.93 -6.73 24.61
N HIS A 84 4.64 -7.84 24.57
CA HIS A 84 4.04 -9.13 24.25
C HIS A 84 3.24 -9.63 25.43
N GLU A 85 1.98 -9.94 25.19
CA GLU A 85 0.99 -10.23 26.22
C GLU A 85 0.09 -11.37 25.78
N VAL A 86 -0.35 -12.19 26.75
CA VAL A 86 -1.43 -13.15 26.56
C VAL A 86 -2.68 -12.54 27.17
N LEU A 87 -3.59 -12.05 26.31
CA LEU A 87 -4.78 -11.29 26.71
C LEU A 87 -6.04 -12.08 26.40
N ARG A 88 -7.08 -11.95 27.24
CA ARG A 88 -8.43 -12.41 26.89
C ARG A 88 -9.11 -11.32 26.08
N LEU A 89 -9.28 -11.58 24.78
CA LEU A 89 -9.82 -10.62 23.82
C LEU A 89 -11.16 -11.12 23.28
N ASP A 90 -12.11 -10.21 23.05
CA ASP A 90 -13.43 -10.55 22.55
C ASP A 90 -13.43 -10.74 21.02
N ARG A 91 -13.41 -11.98 20.54
CA ARG A 91 -13.39 -12.29 19.10
C ARG A 91 -14.71 -11.97 18.38
N ALA A 92 -15.80 -11.73 19.12
CA ALA A 92 -17.10 -11.40 18.55
C ALA A 92 -17.32 -9.88 18.40
N ALA A 93 -16.45 -9.06 18.97
CA ALA A 93 -16.55 -7.60 18.88
C ALA A 93 -16.36 -7.12 17.43
N GLU A 94 -17.32 -6.36 16.92
CA GLU A 94 -17.37 -5.87 15.54
C GLU A 94 -18.11 -4.53 15.49
N VAL A 95 -17.67 -3.63 14.61
CA VAL A 95 -18.30 -2.33 14.34
C VAL A 95 -18.63 -2.11 12.87
N ARG A 96 -18.10 -2.97 11.97
CA ARG A 96 -18.34 -2.90 10.53
C ARG A 96 -19.73 -3.44 10.22
N LEU A 97 -20.52 -2.62 9.52
CA LEU A 97 -21.94 -2.86 9.26
C LEU A 97 -22.23 -4.25 8.66
N GLN A 98 -21.41 -4.68 7.69
CA GLN A 98 -21.58 -5.94 6.98
C GLN A 98 -21.32 -7.19 7.84
N ASP A 99 -20.61 -7.04 8.96
CA ASP A 99 -20.16 -8.15 9.80
C ASP A 99 -20.90 -8.21 11.16
N LEU A 100 -21.78 -7.23 11.43
CA LEU A 100 -22.55 -7.16 12.69
C LEU A 100 -23.40 -8.42 12.90
N LYS A 101 -23.32 -8.98 14.10
CA LYS A 101 -24.13 -10.12 14.52
C LYS A 101 -25.44 -9.65 15.15
N ARG A 102 -26.44 -10.53 15.16
CA ARG A 102 -27.69 -10.29 15.89
C ARG A 102 -27.47 -10.56 17.39
N GLY A 103 -27.95 -9.63 18.22
CA GLY A 103 -27.80 -9.68 19.66
C GLY A 103 -26.37 -9.38 20.16
N ASN A 104 -26.25 -9.13 21.47
CA ASN A 104 -24.98 -8.81 22.11
C ASN A 104 -24.20 -10.08 22.48
N TYR A 105 -23.50 -10.64 21.50
CA TYR A 105 -22.67 -11.84 21.69
C TYR A 105 -21.24 -11.46 22.14
N VAL A 106 -20.69 -12.21 23.10
CA VAL A 106 -19.35 -12.01 23.67
C VAL A 106 -18.59 -13.33 23.55
N ASN A 107 -17.37 -13.31 23.00
CA ASN A 107 -16.51 -14.48 22.86
C ASN A 107 -15.07 -14.18 23.30
N MET A 108 -14.82 -14.27 24.60
CA MET A 108 -13.52 -13.99 25.21
C MET A 108 -12.55 -15.17 25.06
N GLN A 109 -11.54 -15.01 24.21
CA GLN A 109 -10.52 -16.04 23.97
C GLN A 109 -9.12 -15.53 24.35
N PRO A 110 -8.25 -16.38 24.91
CA PRO A 110 -6.85 -16.04 25.10
C PRO A 110 -6.17 -15.87 23.73
N ASP A 111 -5.41 -14.79 23.58
CA ASP A 111 -4.67 -14.46 22.37
C ASP A 111 -3.31 -13.88 22.73
N SER A 112 -2.30 -14.21 21.92
CA SER A 112 -0.92 -13.78 22.14
C SER A 112 -0.58 -12.65 21.18
N VAL A 113 -0.43 -11.42 21.69
CA VAL A 113 -0.32 -10.21 20.87
C VAL A 113 0.80 -9.29 21.36
N LEU A 114 1.38 -8.51 20.47
CA LEU A 114 2.28 -7.41 20.82
C LEU A 114 1.45 -6.14 21.10
N ALA A 115 0.75 -6.13 22.24
CA ALA A 115 -0.16 -5.06 22.61
C ALA A 115 0.56 -3.72 22.79
N GLU A 116 -0.09 -2.63 22.40
CA GLU A 116 0.44 -1.29 22.64
C GLU A 116 0.16 -0.88 24.08
N VAL A 117 1.18 -0.48 24.79
CA VAL A 117 1.07 0.01 26.17
C VAL A 117 0.82 1.50 26.09
N LEU A 118 -0.32 1.95 26.62
CA LEU A 118 -0.70 3.36 26.67
C LEU A 118 -0.32 4.00 28.00
N LEU A 119 -0.42 3.24 29.09
CA LEU A 119 0.00 3.63 30.44
C LEU A 119 0.72 2.46 31.12
N SER A 120 1.78 2.76 31.87
CA SER A 120 2.48 1.80 32.73
C SER A 120 2.68 2.36 34.14
N GLY A 121 2.44 1.57 35.19
CA GLY A 121 2.56 2.01 36.58
C GLY A 121 1.57 1.31 37.51
N PRO A 122 0.98 2.01 38.50
CA PRO A 122 0.02 1.42 39.45
C PRO A 122 -1.27 0.89 38.80
N VAL A 123 -1.57 1.39 37.60
CA VAL A 123 -2.56 0.83 36.68
C VAL A 123 -1.94 0.81 35.28
N GLU A 124 -2.13 -0.29 34.58
CA GLU A 124 -1.72 -0.41 33.18
C GLU A 124 -2.94 -0.29 32.28
N LEU A 125 -2.74 0.37 31.14
CA LEU A 125 -3.72 0.44 30.05
C LEU A 125 -3.04 -0.05 28.78
N LEU A 126 -3.54 -1.14 28.23
CA LEU A 126 -3.10 -1.72 26.98
C LEU A 126 -4.15 -1.51 25.89
N ARG A 127 -3.72 -1.39 24.64
CA ARG A 127 -4.57 -1.29 23.45
C ARG A 127 -4.24 -2.40 22.47
N VAL A 128 -5.30 -3.02 21.94
CA VAL A 128 -5.24 -3.99 20.86
C VAL A 128 -6.30 -3.62 19.82
N VAL A 129 -5.86 -3.24 18.63
CA VAL A 129 -6.75 -3.00 17.48
C VAL A 129 -6.77 -4.25 16.63
N ARG A 130 -7.95 -4.67 16.18
CA ARG A 130 -8.14 -5.76 15.21
C ARG A 130 -9.05 -5.29 14.09
N PRO A 131 -9.10 -6.00 12.95
CA PRO A 131 -10.12 -5.75 11.95
C PRO A 131 -11.50 -5.75 12.62
N GLY A 132 -12.17 -4.60 12.57
CA GLY A 132 -13.53 -4.44 13.08
C GLY A 132 -13.69 -3.95 14.53
N ALA A 133 -12.67 -3.95 15.39
CA ALA A 133 -12.85 -3.45 16.76
C ALA A 133 -11.55 -3.04 17.46
N THR A 134 -11.64 -2.01 18.31
CA THR A 134 -10.60 -1.65 19.27
C THR A 134 -10.91 -2.18 20.67
N GLN A 135 -9.92 -2.82 21.28
CA GLN A 135 -10.02 -3.35 22.64
C GLN A 135 -8.99 -2.70 23.55
N PHE A 136 -9.41 -2.43 24.78
CA PHE A 136 -8.54 -1.92 25.82
C PHE A 136 -8.52 -2.89 26.99
N VAL A 137 -7.35 -3.11 27.58
CA VAL A 137 -7.21 -3.93 28.76
C VAL A 137 -6.64 -3.08 29.89
N LEU A 138 -7.35 -3.06 31.02
CA LEU A 138 -6.94 -2.40 32.24
C LEU A 138 -6.47 -3.42 33.26
N ARG A 139 -5.30 -3.18 33.86
CA ARG A 139 -4.74 -4.05 34.90
C ARG A 139 -4.41 -3.27 36.15
N ARG A 140 -4.76 -3.83 37.31
CA ARG A 140 -4.46 -3.29 38.63
C ARG A 140 -3.98 -4.43 39.54
N PRO A 141 -3.07 -4.16 40.50
CA PRO A 141 -2.69 -5.13 41.50
C PRO A 141 -3.92 -5.66 42.26
N GLY A 142 -4.02 -7.00 42.40
CA GLY A 142 -5.08 -7.66 43.17
C GLY A 142 -6.48 -7.64 42.53
N ARG A 143 -6.61 -7.23 41.26
CA ARG A 143 -7.88 -7.30 40.51
C ARG A 143 -7.69 -8.09 39.22
N PRO A 144 -8.73 -8.81 38.74
CA PRO A 144 -8.69 -9.44 37.43
C PRO A 144 -8.63 -8.38 36.32
N ASP A 145 -7.96 -8.69 35.21
CA ASP A 145 -7.91 -7.82 34.03
C ASP A 145 -9.31 -7.45 33.55
N LEU A 146 -9.55 -6.15 33.33
CA LEU A 146 -10.77 -5.65 32.70
C LEU A 146 -10.53 -5.46 31.21
N SER A 147 -11.19 -6.26 30.39
CA SER A 147 -11.16 -6.15 28.93
C SER A 147 -12.40 -5.42 28.43
N LEU A 148 -12.17 -4.28 27.79
CA LEU A 148 -13.19 -3.45 27.17
C LEU A 148 -13.12 -3.65 25.65
N SER A 149 -14.26 -3.75 24.97
CA SER A 149 -14.28 -3.92 23.52
C SER A 149 -15.37 -3.04 22.90
N GLU A 150 -14.98 -2.29 21.89
CA GLU A 150 -15.91 -1.59 21.01
C GLU A 150 -16.78 -2.60 20.28
N ARG A 151 -18.10 -2.45 20.31
CA ARG A 151 -19.00 -3.39 19.64
C ARG A 151 -20.31 -2.72 19.27
N HIS A 152 -20.81 -3.04 18.09
CA HIS A 152 -22.19 -2.82 17.70
C HIS A 152 -22.86 -4.17 17.43
N TYR A 153 -24.19 -4.21 17.51
CA TYR A 153 -24.95 -5.40 17.13
C TYR A 153 -26.29 -5.02 16.50
N LEU A 154 -26.86 -5.97 15.76
CA LEU A 154 -28.19 -5.83 15.18
C LEU A 154 -29.23 -6.30 16.22
N SER A 155 -30.22 -5.46 16.46
CA SER A 155 -31.41 -5.82 17.23
C SER A 155 -32.61 -5.94 16.31
N ASP A 156 -33.35 -7.04 16.47
CA ASP A 156 -34.59 -7.27 15.74
C ASP A 156 -35.65 -6.31 16.28
N GLY A 157 -35.99 -5.29 15.48
CA GLY A 157 -37.15 -4.44 15.70
C GLY A 157 -38.35 -4.92 14.88
N PRO A 158 -39.58 -4.51 15.23
CA PRO A 158 -40.79 -4.93 14.52
C PRO A 158 -40.77 -4.62 13.01
N ASP A 159 -40.09 -3.54 12.58
CA ASP A 159 -40.11 -3.11 11.17
C ASP A 159 -38.72 -2.98 10.52
N ILE A 160 -37.64 -2.78 11.30
CA ILE A 160 -36.27 -2.62 10.79
C ILE A 160 -35.23 -3.13 11.79
N ASN A 161 -34.15 -3.71 11.26
CA ASN A 161 -32.96 -3.99 12.05
C ASN A 161 -32.33 -2.67 12.50
N ARG A 162 -32.16 -2.50 13.81
CA ARG A 162 -31.49 -1.33 14.39
C ARG A 162 -30.07 -1.70 14.81
N ILE A 163 -29.12 -0.83 14.54
CA ILE A 163 -27.76 -0.94 15.06
C ILE A 163 -27.78 -0.39 16.49
N ILE A 164 -27.40 -1.21 17.45
CA ILE A 164 -27.29 -0.82 18.85
C ILE A 164 -25.81 -0.77 19.24
N ASP A 165 -25.41 0.27 19.97
CA ASP A 165 -24.13 0.33 20.65
C ASP A 165 -24.15 -0.60 21.87
N GLY A 166 -23.39 -1.69 21.80
CA GLY A 166 -23.27 -2.66 22.89
C GLY A 166 -22.14 -2.32 23.87
N ASN A 167 -21.47 -1.19 23.70
CA ASN A 167 -20.31 -0.82 24.49
C ASN A 167 -20.69 -0.26 25.86
N ASN A 168 -20.85 -1.16 26.84
CA ASN A 168 -21.16 -0.79 28.23
C ASN A 168 -19.89 -0.44 29.07
N TYR A 169 -18.84 0.10 28.44
CA TYR A 169 -17.55 0.34 29.10
C TYR A 169 -17.66 1.28 30.31
N ARG A 170 -18.55 2.27 30.29
CA ARG A 170 -18.69 3.23 31.40
C ARG A 170 -19.09 2.53 32.70
N ASN A 171 -20.14 1.71 32.66
CA ASN A 171 -20.56 0.95 33.83
C ASN A 171 -19.48 -0.06 34.27
N GLN A 172 -18.77 -0.69 33.33
CA GLN A 172 -17.67 -1.59 33.66
C GLN A 172 -16.52 -0.86 34.36
N LEU A 173 -16.15 0.33 33.90
CA LEU A 173 -15.13 1.18 34.53
C LEU A 173 -15.57 1.63 35.93
N MET A 174 -16.81 2.08 36.09
CA MET A 174 -17.35 2.50 37.38
C MET A 174 -17.31 1.36 38.40
N LEU A 175 -17.66 0.14 37.98
CA LEU A 175 -17.56 -1.05 38.84
C LEU A 175 -16.10 -1.42 39.14
N TYR A 176 -15.23 -1.36 38.14
CA TYR A 176 -13.81 -1.72 38.30
C TYR A 176 -13.03 -0.73 39.16
N PHE A 177 -13.44 0.54 39.17
CA PHE A 177 -12.88 1.61 39.98
C PHE A 177 -13.80 2.05 41.12
N ALA A 178 -14.76 1.21 41.55
CA ALA A 178 -15.74 1.55 42.58
C ALA A 178 -15.12 2.02 43.92
N ASP A 179 -13.86 1.65 44.16
CA ASP A 179 -13.04 2.06 45.30
C ASP A 179 -12.38 3.45 45.15
N CYS A 180 -12.65 4.16 44.05
CA CYS A 180 -12.01 5.44 43.72
C CYS A 180 -13.01 6.45 43.13
N PRO A 181 -13.63 7.31 43.96
CA PRO A 181 -14.63 8.28 43.50
C PRO A 181 -14.15 9.22 42.38
N ALA A 182 -12.87 9.60 42.38
CA ALA A 182 -12.26 10.41 41.34
C ALA A 182 -12.29 9.72 39.96
N ALA A 183 -11.96 8.42 39.91
CA ALA A 183 -12.00 7.65 38.67
C ALA A 183 -13.43 7.33 38.23
N VAL A 184 -14.34 7.03 39.17
CA VAL A 184 -15.77 6.77 38.89
C VAL A 184 -16.43 7.99 38.24
N SER A 185 -16.26 9.18 38.80
CA SER A 185 -16.86 10.40 38.25
C SER A 185 -16.36 10.75 36.84
N LEU A 186 -15.13 10.38 36.49
CA LEU A 186 -14.62 10.50 35.13
C LEU A 186 -15.19 9.43 34.20
N ALA A 187 -15.29 8.18 34.66
CA ALA A 187 -15.80 7.06 33.87
C ALA A 187 -17.22 7.30 33.30
N GLU A 188 -18.05 8.08 33.98
CA GLU A 188 -19.41 8.42 33.55
C GLU A 188 -19.48 9.23 32.24
N ARG A 189 -18.43 10.02 31.95
CA ARG A 189 -18.47 11.04 30.88
C ARG A 189 -17.42 10.88 29.79
N ILE A 190 -16.34 10.15 30.05
CA ILE A 190 -15.25 9.98 29.08
C ILE A 190 -15.71 9.21 27.82
N PRO A 191 -15.21 9.57 26.63
CA PRO A 191 -15.46 8.80 25.41
C PRO A 191 -14.62 7.51 25.39
N TYR A 192 -15.07 6.50 24.64
CA TYR A 192 -14.33 5.26 24.41
C TYR A 192 -13.13 5.49 23.47
N THR A 193 -12.09 6.13 23.98
CA THR A 193 -10.86 6.42 23.25
C THR A 193 -9.66 6.14 24.13
N ALA A 194 -8.49 5.95 23.51
CA ALA A 194 -7.24 5.75 24.24
C ALA A 194 -6.98 6.88 25.25
N ALA A 195 -7.19 8.14 24.86
CA ALA A 195 -7.01 9.30 25.73
C ALA A 195 -8.04 9.33 26.87
N GLY A 196 -9.33 9.14 26.57
CA GLY A 196 -10.39 9.17 27.59
C GLY A 196 -10.22 8.06 28.64
N LEU A 197 -9.89 6.84 28.21
CA LEU A 197 -9.64 5.72 29.14
C LEU A 197 -8.36 5.92 29.96
N ALA A 198 -7.34 6.53 29.36
CA ALA A 198 -6.12 6.87 30.08
C ALA A 198 -6.35 7.94 31.16
N GLU A 199 -7.23 8.92 30.93
CA GLU A 199 -7.61 9.90 31.95
C GLU A 199 -8.24 9.23 33.19
N VAL A 200 -9.14 8.25 32.99
CA VAL A 200 -9.73 7.48 34.09
C VAL A 200 -8.66 6.72 34.86
N ALA A 201 -7.79 6.00 34.15
CA ALA A 201 -6.70 5.25 34.76
C ALA A 201 -5.72 6.18 35.51
N GLN A 202 -5.38 7.34 34.95
CA GLN A 202 -4.52 8.32 35.62
C GLN A 202 -5.16 8.90 36.88
N ALA A 203 -6.46 9.19 36.86
CA ALA A 203 -7.17 9.63 38.05
C ALA A 203 -7.11 8.59 39.17
N TYR A 204 -7.25 7.30 38.84
CA TYR A 204 -7.02 6.23 39.80
C TYR A 204 -5.57 6.23 40.34
N ALA A 205 -4.59 6.28 39.45
CA ALA A 205 -3.17 6.25 39.82
C ALA A 205 -2.79 7.39 40.79
N ILE A 206 -3.29 8.60 40.53
CA ILE A 206 -3.00 9.80 41.32
C ILE A 206 -3.80 9.85 42.63
N SER A 207 -5.08 9.49 42.62
CA SER A 207 -5.95 9.71 43.78
C SER A 207 -5.99 8.52 44.74
N CYS A 208 -5.91 7.30 44.23
CA CYS A 208 -6.36 6.10 44.94
C CYS A 208 -5.34 4.96 44.97
N ALA A 209 -4.38 4.93 44.04
CA ALA A 209 -3.38 3.87 44.04
C ALA A 209 -2.36 4.03 45.19
N PRO A 210 -1.75 2.93 45.66
CA PRO A 210 -0.62 3.00 46.60
C PRO A 210 0.49 3.91 46.04
N GLY A 211 0.95 4.87 46.84
CA GLY A 211 1.96 5.85 46.44
C GLY A 211 1.41 7.09 45.72
N LYS A 212 0.17 7.07 45.20
CA LYS A 212 -0.48 8.23 44.58
C LYS A 212 0.36 8.91 43.49
N GLN A 213 1.04 8.11 42.69
CA GLN A 213 1.92 8.57 41.62
C GLN A 213 1.23 8.44 40.26
N PRO A 214 1.43 9.39 39.34
CA PRO A 214 0.92 9.27 37.98
C PRO A 214 1.54 8.04 37.29
N ALA A 215 0.74 7.34 36.50
CA ALA A 215 1.26 6.33 35.59
C ALA A 215 2.12 7.00 34.50
N GLN A 216 3.16 6.31 34.05
CA GLN A 216 3.93 6.76 32.90
C GLN A 216 3.06 6.66 31.64
N SER A 217 2.92 7.77 30.92
CA SER A 217 2.11 7.86 29.72
C SER A 217 2.93 7.62 28.45
N TRP A 218 2.41 6.77 27.57
CA TRP A 218 2.94 6.44 26.26
C TRP A 218 1.99 6.86 25.12
N LEU A 219 0.91 7.59 25.45
CA LEU A 219 -0.12 8.01 24.47
C LEU A 219 0.40 8.96 23.39
N SER A 220 1.47 9.71 23.68
CA SER A 220 1.74 10.96 22.98
C SER A 220 2.46 10.84 21.64
N GLN A 221 2.83 9.66 21.12
CA GLN A 221 3.87 9.65 20.07
C GLN A 221 3.73 8.63 18.93
N ALA A 222 2.57 8.60 18.26
CA ALA A 222 2.44 7.91 16.97
C ALA A 222 1.84 8.77 15.86
N VAL A 223 1.89 10.11 15.98
CA VAL A 223 1.48 10.97 14.86
C VAL A 223 2.46 10.71 13.71
N PRO A 224 1.98 10.28 12.52
CA PRO A 224 2.87 10.11 11.38
C PRO A 224 3.61 11.42 11.14
N ARG A 225 4.93 11.40 11.34
CA ARG A 225 5.77 12.60 11.21
C ARG A 225 5.64 13.24 9.82
N ARG A 226 5.26 12.45 8.80
CA ARG A 226 4.93 12.92 7.46
C ARG A 226 3.65 12.25 6.97
N LYS A 227 2.69 13.07 6.53
CA LYS A 227 1.41 12.60 5.94
C LYS A 227 1.57 11.93 4.58
N GLY A 228 2.73 12.05 3.95
CA GLY A 228 3.06 11.40 2.69
C GLY A 228 4.55 11.46 2.41
N ALA A 229 5.01 10.67 1.45
CA ALA A 229 6.34 10.81 0.88
C ALA A 229 6.27 10.83 -0.64
N PHE A 230 6.93 11.82 -1.23
CA PHE A 230 7.08 11.89 -2.67
C PHE A 230 8.37 11.19 -3.09
N GLN A 231 8.27 10.36 -4.13
CA GLN A 231 9.39 9.70 -4.77
C GLN A 231 9.28 9.90 -6.27
N ALA A 232 10.40 10.01 -6.96
CA ALA A 232 10.43 10.10 -8.41
C ALA A 232 11.60 9.28 -8.94
N GLY A 233 11.56 8.91 -10.22
CA GLY A 233 12.62 8.13 -10.81
C GLY A 233 12.58 8.08 -12.33
N VAL A 234 13.52 7.33 -12.88
CA VAL A 234 13.60 6.99 -14.30
C VAL A 234 13.15 5.56 -14.51
N LEU A 235 12.64 5.26 -15.69
CA LEU A 235 12.26 3.91 -16.10
C LEU A 235 12.63 3.64 -17.55
N ALA A 236 12.92 2.38 -17.86
CA ALA A 236 13.17 1.91 -19.21
C ALA A 236 12.73 0.46 -19.34
N GLY A 237 12.40 0.02 -20.55
CA GLY A 237 11.89 -1.31 -20.75
C GLY A 237 11.56 -1.63 -22.20
N VAL A 238 10.80 -2.72 -22.35
CA VAL A 238 10.28 -3.17 -23.63
C VAL A 238 8.78 -3.43 -23.51
N ARG A 239 8.05 -3.11 -24.58
CA ARG A 239 6.62 -3.30 -24.70
C ARG A 239 6.36 -4.22 -25.87
N TYR A 240 5.71 -5.34 -25.62
CA TYR A 240 5.17 -6.18 -26.68
C TYR A 240 3.70 -5.84 -26.86
N ASN A 241 3.34 -5.41 -28.06
CA ASN A 241 1.95 -5.23 -28.44
C ASN A 241 1.50 -6.48 -29.20
N HIS A 242 0.24 -6.85 -29.02
CA HIS A 242 -0.47 -7.81 -29.84
C HIS A 242 -1.78 -7.13 -30.26
N MET A 243 -1.82 -6.55 -31.45
CA MET A 243 -3.02 -5.93 -31.98
C MET A 243 -3.60 -6.81 -33.08
N ALA A 244 -4.79 -7.35 -32.88
CA ALA A 244 -5.47 -8.09 -33.94
C ALA A 244 -5.87 -7.13 -35.07
N SER A 245 -5.71 -7.57 -36.32
CA SER A 245 -6.18 -6.79 -37.48
C SER A 245 -7.70 -6.64 -37.42
N PRO A 246 -8.26 -5.41 -37.48
CA PRO A 246 -9.71 -5.20 -37.51
C PRO A 246 -10.37 -5.67 -38.82
N SER A 247 -9.56 -5.99 -39.85
CA SER A 247 -10.05 -6.44 -41.14
C SER A 247 -10.31 -7.95 -41.13
N PHE A 248 -11.58 -8.35 -40.99
CA PHE A 248 -12.06 -9.75 -41.06
C PHE A 248 -11.66 -10.52 -42.33
N VAL A 249 -11.07 -9.87 -43.32
CA VAL A 249 -11.16 -10.36 -44.69
C VAL A 249 -9.86 -10.96 -45.21
N LEU A 250 -8.68 -10.67 -44.63
CA LEU A 250 -7.43 -11.12 -45.23
C LEU A 250 -6.33 -11.33 -44.20
N THR A 251 -5.98 -12.61 -44.04
CA THR A 251 -4.96 -13.20 -43.17
C THR A 251 -5.23 -13.05 -41.68
N GLU A 252 -5.23 -14.18 -40.97
CA GLU A 252 -5.15 -14.31 -39.51
C GLU A 252 -3.82 -13.71 -39.00
N GLY A 253 -3.63 -12.41 -39.22
CA GLY A 253 -2.39 -11.69 -39.01
C GLY A 253 -2.54 -10.70 -37.87
N CYS A 254 -1.58 -10.77 -36.95
CA CYS A 254 -1.39 -9.73 -35.95
C CYS A 254 -0.84 -8.47 -36.63
N HIS A 255 -1.52 -7.34 -36.43
CA HIS A 255 -1.11 -6.09 -37.04
C HIS A 255 0.14 -5.52 -36.37
N ASP A 256 0.17 -5.44 -35.04
CA ASP A 256 1.38 -5.11 -34.28
C ASP A 256 1.66 -6.25 -33.32
N CYS A 257 2.69 -7.02 -33.64
CA CYS A 257 3.23 -8.13 -32.87
C CYS A 257 4.73 -7.94 -32.64
N GLN A 258 5.15 -6.69 -32.43
CA GLN A 258 6.55 -6.34 -32.28
C GLN A 258 6.88 -5.88 -30.86
N VAL A 259 8.18 -5.89 -30.56
CA VAL A 259 8.73 -5.41 -29.30
C VAL A 259 9.24 -3.98 -29.50
N HIS A 260 8.73 -3.06 -28.71
CA HIS A 260 9.03 -1.63 -28.76
C HIS A 260 9.79 -1.21 -27.50
N PRO A 261 11.01 -0.65 -27.62
CA PRO A 261 11.73 -0.13 -26.46
C PRO A 261 11.10 1.18 -25.98
N PHE A 262 10.98 1.35 -24.65
CA PHE A 262 10.47 2.58 -24.05
C PHE A 262 11.38 3.11 -22.95
N GLY A 263 11.29 4.41 -22.69
CA GLY A 263 11.98 5.11 -21.61
C GLY A 263 11.18 6.29 -21.09
N GLY A 264 11.32 6.61 -19.81
CA GLY A 264 10.47 7.62 -19.19
C GLY A 264 10.85 8.02 -17.77
N LEU A 265 9.95 8.78 -17.17
CA LEU A 265 10.00 9.24 -15.79
C LEU A 265 8.77 8.74 -15.05
N TYR A 266 8.91 8.51 -13.74
CA TYR A 266 7.77 8.24 -12.88
C TYR A 266 7.84 9.03 -11.58
N ALA A 267 6.68 9.15 -10.95
CA ALA A 267 6.51 9.70 -9.62
C ALA A 267 5.55 8.83 -8.79
N GLU A 268 5.78 8.78 -7.48
CA GLU A 268 4.95 8.10 -6.50
C GLU A 268 4.70 9.01 -5.30
N LEU A 269 3.44 9.13 -4.88
CA LEU A 269 3.06 9.70 -3.60
C LEU A 269 2.67 8.58 -2.64
N LEU A 270 3.62 8.17 -1.80
CA LEU A 270 3.43 7.16 -0.77
C LEU A 270 2.59 7.70 0.38
N GLN A 271 1.59 6.91 0.78
CA GLN A 271 0.81 7.16 1.99
C GLN A 271 1.67 6.94 3.26
N PRO A 272 1.22 7.39 4.45
CA PRO A 272 1.98 7.27 5.70
C PRO A 272 2.47 5.85 6.02
N SER A 273 1.65 4.85 5.72
CA SER A 273 1.93 3.42 5.93
C SER A 273 2.99 2.85 4.99
N ARG A 274 3.36 3.58 3.91
CA ARG A 274 4.31 3.15 2.87
C ARG A 274 3.93 1.86 2.12
N ILE A 275 2.74 1.31 2.35
CA ILE A 275 2.21 0.13 1.65
C ILE A 275 1.32 0.50 0.45
N THR A 276 1.00 1.78 0.28
CA THR A 276 0.18 2.28 -0.82
C THR A 276 0.79 3.55 -1.41
N ALA A 277 0.71 3.72 -2.73
CA ALA A 277 1.10 4.95 -3.40
C ALA A 277 0.13 5.32 -4.54
N PHE A 278 -0.06 6.62 -4.74
CA PHE A 278 -0.51 7.13 -6.03
C PHE A 278 0.68 7.14 -6.98
N TYR A 279 0.49 6.60 -8.18
CA TYR A 279 1.53 6.39 -9.18
C TYR A 279 1.25 7.24 -10.42
N GLY A 280 2.28 7.91 -10.93
CA GLY A 280 2.25 8.59 -12.23
C GLY A 280 3.48 8.25 -13.06
N GLU A 281 3.32 8.09 -14.36
CA GLU A 281 4.42 7.87 -15.31
C GLU A 281 4.21 8.65 -16.60
N PHE A 282 5.32 9.12 -17.18
CA PHE A 282 5.41 9.58 -18.55
C PHE A 282 6.51 8.80 -19.28
N SER A 283 6.21 8.21 -20.42
CA SER A 283 7.19 7.47 -21.22
C SER A 283 7.04 7.72 -22.72
N LEU A 284 8.15 7.50 -23.42
CA LEU A 284 8.25 7.56 -24.87
C LEU A 284 8.71 6.20 -25.39
N SER A 285 8.09 5.73 -26.46
CA SER A 285 8.45 4.49 -27.15
C SER A 285 8.57 4.74 -28.64
N SER A 286 9.64 4.28 -29.28
CA SER A 286 9.68 4.27 -30.75
C SER A 286 8.76 3.18 -31.26
N PHE A 287 7.93 3.51 -32.23
CA PHE A 287 7.00 2.58 -32.85
C PHE A 287 7.32 2.49 -34.34
N HIS A 288 7.45 1.26 -34.84
CA HIS A 288 7.62 0.98 -36.26
C HIS A 288 6.76 -0.22 -36.63
N ASN A 289 5.98 -0.08 -37.70
CA ASN A 289 5.16 -1.17 -38.19
C ASN A 289 4.94 -1.10 -39.70
N GLN A 290 4.52 -2.21 -40.29
CA GLN A 290 4.16 -2.30 -41.69
C GLN A 290 2.67 -2.63 -41.81
N GLY A 291 1.92 -1.73 -42.45
CA GLY A 291 0.52 -1.96 -42.76
C GLY A 291 0.32 -2.35 -44.22
N THR A 292 -0.78 -3.03 -44.51
CA THR A 292 -1.27 -3.24 -45.87
C THR A 292 -2.61 -2.55 -46.05
N TYR A 293 -2.79 -1.84 -47.16
CA TYR A 293 -4.05 -1.20 -47.53
C TYR A 293 -4.54 -1.77 -48.85
N THR A 294 -5.84 -2.10 -48.94
CA THR A 294 -6.43 -2.61 -50.18
C THR A 294 -6.75 -1.43 -51.10
N LEU A 295 -6.05 -1.32 -52.22
CA LEU A 295 -6.30 -0.28 -53.23
C LEU A 295 -7.54 -0.58 -54.08
N GLY A 296 -7.95 -1.86 -54.15
CA GLY A 296 -9.10 -2.31 -54.91
C GLY A 296 -8.94 -3.74 -55.38
N PHE A 297 -9.63 -4.07 -56.48
CA PHE A 297 -9.52 -5.35 -57.18
C PHE A 297 -8.99 -5.09 -58.60
N ASP A 298 -8.10 -5.95 -59.08
CA ASP A 298 -7.68 -5.94 -60.48
C ASP A 298 -8.79 -6.47 -61.40
N ALA A 299 -8.55 -6.44 -62.71
CA ALA A 299 -9.51 -6.92 -63.72
C ALA A 299 -9.85 -8.42 -63.59
N THR A 300 -9.07 -9.20 -62.83
CA THR A 300 -9.33 -10.62 -62.54
C THR A 300 -10.10 -10.83 -61.24
N GLY A 301 -10.48 -9.75 -60.55
CA GLY A 301 -11.09 -9.81 -59.23
C GLY A 301 -10.10 -10.14 -58.11
N LYS A 302 -8.79 -10.09 -58.36
CA LYS A 302 -7.77 -10.27 -57.33
C LYS A 302 -7.47 -8.93 -56.68
N ARG A 303 -7.43 -8.91 -55.35
CA ARG A 303 -7.17 -7.69 -54.59
C ARG A 303 -5.75 -7.17 -54.81
N ILE A 304 -5.64 -5.86 -55.02
CA ILE A 304 -4.38 -5.15 -55.10
C ILE A 304 -4.14 -4.47 -53.75
N TYR A 305 -2.95 -4.66 -53.19
CA TYR A 305 -2.55 -4.04 -51.94
C TYR A 305 -1.36 -3.11 -52.14
N THR A 306 -1.27 -2.09 -51.30
CA THR A 306 -0.04 -1.36 -51.07
C THR A 306 0.46 -1.62 -49.66
N VAL A 307 1.78 -1.71 -49.50
CA VAL A 307 2.45 -1.80 -48.20
C VAL A 307 2.91 -0.40 -47.83
N PHE A 308 2.62 0.02 -46.60
CA PHE A 308 3.11 1.27 -46.05
C PHE A 308 3.91 1.01 -44.77
N ASP A 309 5.02 1.71 -44.61
CA ASP A 309 5.82 1.74 -43.39
C ASP A 309 5.35 2.91 -42.53
N PHE A 310 4.95 2.59 -41.32
CA PHE A 310 4.56 3.53 -40.28
C PHE A 310 5.71 3.66 -39.29
N ARG A 311 6.10 4.90 -39.02
CA ARG A 311 7.03 5.22 -37.92
C ARG A 311 6.44 6.34 -37.09
N ALA A 312 6.44 6.16 -35.79
CA ALA A 312 6.04 7.20 -34.87
C ALA A 312 6.77 7.11 -33.54
N LEU A 313 6.63 8.17 -32.77
CA LEU A 313 7.01 8.20 -31.37
C LEU A 313 5.73 8.13 -30.54
N LEU A 314 5.54 7.07 -29.77
CA LEU A 314 4.41 6.92 -28.88
C LEU A 314 4.72 7.60 -27.55
N PHE A 315 3.94 8.62 -27.18
CA PHE A 315 3.90 9.17 -25.84
C PHE A 315 2.85 8.44 -25.01
N THR A 316 3.23 8.10 -23.79
CA THR A 316 2.38 7.37 -22.86
C THR A 316 2.37 8.10 -21.52
N ALA A 317 1.17 8.39 -21.00
CA ALA A 317 0.94 8.93 -19.67
C ALA A 317 0.14 7.92 -18.84
N ARG A 318 0.61 7.56 -17.65
CA ARG A 318 -0.07 6.61 -16.75
C ARG A 318 -0.37 7.25 -15.41
N LEU A 319 -1.54 6.94 -14.87
CA LEU A 319 -1.95 7.32 -13.52
C LEU A 319 -2.64 6.13 -12.83
N GLY A 320 -2.23 5.79 -11.61
CA GLY A 320 -2.73 4.62 -10.92
C GLY A 320 -2.50 4.60 -9.43
N VAL A 321 -2.78 3.44 -8.83
CA VAL A 321 -2.50 3.12 -7.43
C VAL A 321 -1.66 1.86 -7.37
N ARG A 322 -0.66 1.87 -6.48
CA ARG A 322 0.21 0.73 -6.19
C ARG A 322 0.06 0.30 -4.74
N TYR A 323 0.04 -1.00 -4.50
CA TYR A 323 0.08 -1.66 -3.21
C TYR A 323 1.40 -2.43 -3.07
N PHE A 324 2.10 -2.24 -1.95
CA PHE A 324 3.40 -2.84 -1.67
C PHE A 324 3.29 -3.85 -0.54
N VAL A 325 3.53 -5.12 -0.87
CA VAL A 325 3.63 -6.23 0.08
C VAL A 325 5.07 -6.31 0.58
N PRO A 326 5.36 -6.01 1.85
CA PRO A 326 6.71 -6.02 2.38
C PRO A 326 7.27 -7.46 2.49
N LEU A 327 8.48 -7.69 1.99
CA LEU A 327 9.23 -8.96 2.08
C LEU A 327 10.54 -8.78 2.86
N ARG A 328 11.19 -9.88 3.27
CA ARG A 328 12.48 -9.85 3.98
C ARG A 328 13.58 -9.13 3.16
N HIS A 329 14.57 -8.58 3.85
CA HIS A 329 15.76 -7.93 3.24
C HIS A 329 15.40 -6.74 2.32
N ASP A 330 14.46 -5.91 2.74
CA ASP A 330 14.08 -4.67 2.04
C ASP A 330 13.61 -4.86 0.60
N ARG A 331 13.00 -6.03 0.37
CA ARG A 331 12.28 -6.39 -0.84
C ARG A 331 10.79 -6.13 -0.67
N GLN A 332 10.10 -5.85 -1.76
CA GLN A 332 8.64 -5.71 -1.78
C GLN A 332 8.10 -6.34 -3.06
N ILE A 333 6.93 -7.00 -2.96
CA ILE A 333 6.09 -7.26 -4.13
C ILE A 333 5.20 -6.04 -4.31
N MET A 334 5.02 -5.62 -5.55
CA MET A 334 4.20 -4.49 -5.93
C MET A 334 3.03 -5.00 -6.77
N LEU A 335 1.82 -4.62 -6.40
CA LEU A 335 0.61 -4.83 -7.20
C LEU A 335 0.11 -3.45 -7.60
N GLY A 336 -0.25 -3.24 -8.87
CA GLY A 336 -0.70 -1.95 -9.35
C GLY A 336 -1.90 -2.06 -10.26
N PHE A 337 -2.71 -1.01 -10.24
CA PHE A 337 -3.78 -0.76 -11.19
C PHE A 337 -3.66 0.68 -11.65
N SER A 338 -3.56 0.88 -12.97
CA SER A 338 -3.46 2.23 -13.56
C SER A 338 -4.37 2.36 -14.77
N TYR A 339 -4.52 3.61 -15.22
CA TYR A 339 -4.99 3.93 -16.55
C TYR A 339 -3.86 4.52 -17.38
N GLU A 340 -3.75 4.07 -18.62
CA GLU A 340 -2.80 4.51 -19.63
C GLU A 340 -3.51 5.38 -20.66
N HIS A 341 -2.98 6.57 -20.90
CA HIS A 341 -3.28 7.45 -22.03
C HIS A 341 -2.14 7.37 -23.04
N ASN A 342 -2.46 7.14 -24.29
CA ASN A 342 -1.49 7.04 -25.38
C ASN A 342 -1.73 8.13 -26.42
N GLU A 343 -0.66 8.76 -26.88
CA GLU A 343 -0.69 9.78 -27.92
C GLU A 343 0.45 9.52 -28.92
N VAL A 344 0.13 9.53 -30.21
CA VAL A 344 1.12 9.34 -31.27
C VAL A 344 1.70 10.69 -31.69
N LEU A 345 3.02 10.80 -31.58
CA LEU A 345 3.80 11.97 -31.94
C LEU A 345 4.62 11.70 -33.21
N GLY A 346 4.70 12.69 -34.10
CA GLY A 346 5.64 12.66 -35.23
C GLY A 346 5.41 11.51 -36.21
N LEU A 347 4.15 11.28 -36.60
CA LEU A 347 3.79 10.26 -37.57
C LEU A 347 4.48 10.48 -38.92
N SER A 348 5.27 9.50 -39.35
CA SER A 348 5.85 9.40 -40.69
C SER A 348 5.27 8.16 -41.40
N LEU A 349 4.69 8.39 -42.57
CA LEU A 349 4.16 7.35 -43.45
C LEU A 349 4.98 7.35 -44.74
N THR A 350 5.52 6.19 -45.13
CA THR A 350 6.19 6.00 -46.41
C THR A 350 5.55 4.84 -47.18
N GLY A 351 5.13 5.09 -48.42
CA GLY A 351 4.49 4.07 -49.27
C GLY A 351 3.91 4.65 -50.56
N ASN A 352 3.80 3.82 -51.60
CA ASN A 352 3.14 4.19 -52.86
C ASN A 352 1.62 4.19 -52.64
N GLY A 353 1.00 5.37 -52.66
CA GLY A 353 -0.44 5.54 -52.39
C GLY A 353 -0.76 5.70 -50.91
N SER A 354 -0.03 6.57 -50.21
CA SER A 354 -0.19 6.81 -48.76
C SER A 354 -1.67 7.03 -48.42
N PRO A 355 -2.26 6.20 -47.54
CA PRO A 355 -3.61 6.45 -47.04
C PRO A 355 -3.63 7.81 -46.34
N ASP A 356 -4.82 8.43 -46.31
CA ASP A 356 -5.04 9.65 -45.54
C ASP A 356 -4.63 9.37 -44.08
N PRO A 357 -3.68 10.13 -43.49
CA PRO A 357 -3.23 9.94 -42.11
C PRO A 357 -4.37 9.92 -41.09
N SER A 358 -5.53 10.51 -41.40
CA SER A 358 -6.74 10.42 -40.57
C SER A 358 -7.18 8.96 -40.37
N THR A 359 -7.24 8.16 -41.44
CA THR A 359 -7.62 6.73 -41.41
C THR A 359 -6.56 5.85 -40.77
N ALA A 360 -5.27 6.21 -40.89
CA ALA A 360 -4.18 5.51 -40.20
C ALA A 360 -4.17 5.80 -38.69
N GLY A 361 -4.56 7.01 -38.29
CA GLY A 361 -4.69 7.41 -36.88
C GLY A 361 -5.80 6.66 -36.15
N GLU A 362 -6.93 6.39 -36.81
CA GLU A 362 -8.02 5.59 -36.25
C GLU A 362 -7.62 4.13 -35.98
N ALA A 363 -6.69 3.58 -36.77
CA ALA A 363 -6.31 2.18 -36.67
C ALA A 363 -5.29 1.88 -35.54
N TYR A 364 -4.46 2.85 -35.14
CA TYR A 364 -3.35 2.61 -34.19
C TYR A 364 -3.15 3.66 -33.10
N ALA A 365 -3.90 4.77 -33.15
CA ALA A 365 -3.49 5.99 -32.46
C ALA A 365 -4.65 6.82 -31.89
N SER A 366 -5.87 6.28 -31.80
CA SER A 366 -6.90 6.99 -31.06
C SER A 366 -6.45 7.11 -29.61
N PRO A 367 -6.55 8.31 -28.99
CA PRO A 367 -6.22 8.46 -27.59
C PRO A 367 -7.11 7.56 -26.75
N THR A 368 -6.57 6.43 -26.32
CA THR A 368 -7.30 5.45 -25.53
C THR A 368 -6.95 5.65 -24.06
N LEU A 369 -7.96 5.65 -23.20
CA LEU A 369 -7.77 5.49 -21.76
C LEU A 369 -7.95 4.01 -21.42
N LEU A 370 -6.84 3.30 -21.21
CA LEU A 370 -6.84 1.84 -21.04
C LEU A 370 -6.53 1.46 -19.59
N PRO A 371 -7.28 0.53 -18.99
CA PRO A 371 -6.92 -0.05 -17.71
C PRO A 371 -5.65 -0.90 -17.86
N ASP A 372 -4.83 -0.93 -16.82
CA ASP A 372 -3.67 -1.80 -16.74
C ASP A 372 -3.58 -2.47 -15.37
N LEU A 373 -2.97 -3.67 -15.37
CA LEU A 373 -2.61 -4.41 -14.17
C LEU A 373 -1.12 -4.61 -14.14
N MET A 374 -0.52 -4.38 -12.98
CA MET A 374 0.91 -4.38 -12.79
C MET A 374 1.31 -5.32 -11.65
N LEU A 375 2.32 -6.14 -11.90
CA LEU A 375 3.04 -6.91 -10.90
C LEU A 375 4.51 -6.48 -10.94
N GLY A 376 5.09 -6.23 -9.78
CA GLY A 376 6.50 -5.90 -9.71
C GLY A 376 7.20 -6.45 -8.48
N TRP A 377 8.51 -6.42 -8.56
CA TRP A 377 9.43 -6.72 -7.49
C TRP A 377 10.35 -5.53 -7.29
N ARG A 378 10.32 -4.98 -6.08
CA ARG A 378 11.14 -3.83 -5.68
C ARG A 378 12.22 -4.29 -4.72
N CYS A 379 13.46 -3.90 -4.99
CA CYS A 379 14.60 -4.08 -4.11
C CYS A 379 15.29 -2.73 -3.96
N GLN A 380 15.16 -2.11 -2.78
CA GLN A 380 15.70 -0.78 -2.51
C GLN A 380 15.22 0.30 -3.50
N ARG A 381 16.10 0.78 -4.40
CA ARG A 381 15.80 1.80 -5.43
C ARG A 381 15.38 1.20 -6.77
N PHE A 382 15.60 -0.10 -6.98
CA PHE A 382 15.28 -0.76 -8.24
C PHE A 382 13.90 -1.41 -8.15
N THR A 383 13.11 -1.27 -9.19
CA THR A 383 11.87 -2.02 -9.38
C THR A 383 11.91 -2.70 -10.74
N ALA A 384 11.69 -4.01 -10.76
CA ALA A 384 11.35 -4.74 -11.97
C ALA A 384 9.83 -4.91 -12.00
N SER A 385 9.19 -4.62 -13.13
CA SER A 385 7.74 -4.77 -13.27
C SER A 385 7.38 -5.45 -14.59
N ILE A 386 6.30 -6.20 -14.53
CA ILE A 386 5.52 -6.64 -15.68
C ILE A 386 4.13 -6.02 -15.54
N ASP A 387 3.63 -5.42 -16.61
CA ASP A 387 2.26 -4.92 -16.66
C ASP A 387 1.58 -5.29 -17.96
N GLY A 388 0.28 -5.49 -17.89
CA GLY A 388 -0.57 -5.91 -18.99
C GLY A 388 -1.75 -4.97 -19.14
N GLN A 389 -2.09 -4.67 -20.39
CA GLN A 389 -3.22 -3.84 -20.78
C GLN A 389 -4.02 -4.52 -21.88
N LEU A 390 -5.32 -4.29 -21.88
CA LEU A 390 -6.25 -4.83 -22.87
C LEU A 390 -6.83 -3.67 -23.66
N TYR A 391 -6.78 -3.76 -24.99
CA TYR A 391 -7.33 -2.75 -25.87
C TYR A 391 -8.82 -3.02 -26.09
N HIS A 392 -9.65 -2.01 -25.85
CA HIS A 392 -11.07 -2.10 -26.14
C HIS A 392 -11.33 -1.84 -27.63
N SER A 393 -12.04 -2.76 -28.29
CA SER A 393 -12.62 -2.51 -29.62
C SER A 393 -14.02 -1.94 -29.43
N ASN A 394 -14.27 -0.74 -29.96
CA ASN A 394 -15.56 -0.04 -29.87
C ASN A 394 -16.74 -0.79 -30.53
N SER A 395 -16.50 -1.95 -31.15
CA SER A 395 -17.51 -2.69 -31.91
C SER A 395 -18.34 -3.69 -31.09
N ASP A 396 -17.94 -4.03 -29.87
CA ASP A 396 -18.63 -5.06 -29.09
C ASP A 396 -19.40 -4.50 -27.88
N SER A 397 -20.71 -4.72 -27.89
CA SER A 397 -21.66 -4.30 -26.85
C SER A 397 -21.51 -5.03 -25.50
N ASN A 398 -20.68 -6.08 -25.42
CA ASN A 398 -20.41 -6.82 -24.18
C ASN A 398 -19.11 -6.34 -23.50
N ALA A 399 -19.16 -5.12 -22.99
CA ALA A 399 -18.01 -4.39 -22.46
C ALA A 399 -17.20 -5.15 -21.38
N LEU A 400 -17.85 -5.91 -20.49
CA LEU A 400 -17.19 -6.58 -19.36
C LEU A 400 -16.42 -7.87 -19.73
N TYR A 401 -16.94 -8.69 -20.65
CA TYR A 401 -16.28 -9.93 -21.06
C TYR A 401 -15.03 -9.62 -21.91
N ASN A 402 -15.17 -8.68 -22.83
CA ASN A 402 -14.08 -8.21 -23.68
C ASN A 402 -13.05 -7.38 -22.92
N PHE A 403 -13.41 -6.87 -21.74
CA PHE A 403 -12.46 -6.20 -20.85
C PHE A 403 -11.33 -7.11 -20.37
N PHE A 404 -11.53 -8.43 -20.33
CA PHE A 404 -10.53 -9.40 -19.85
C PHE A 404 -10.01 -10.36 -20.93
N LEU A 405 -10.72 -10.51 -22.05
CA LEU A 405 -10.43 -11.52 -23.09
C LEU A 405 -10.36 -10.94 -24.51
N GLY A 406 -10.12 -9.63 -24.64
CA GLY A 406 -9.95 -8.99 -25.94
C GLY A 406 -8.79 -9.59 -26.75
N SER A 407 -8.95 -9.64 -28.07
CA SER A 407 -7.91 -10.14 -29.00
C SER A 407 -6.69 -9.22 -29.08
N SER A 408 -6.84 -7.97 -28.64
CA SER A 408 -5.78 -6.98 -28.64
C SER A 408 -5.31 -6.68 -27.23
N TRP A 409 -4.02 -6.88 -26.96
CA TRP A 409 -3.41 -6.67 -25.65
C TRP A 409 -1.99 -6.13 -25.80
N ALA A 410 -1.44 -5.54 -24.75
CA ALA A 410 -0.01 -5.26 -24.68
C ALA A 410 0.54 -5.67 -23.32
N THR A 411 1.80 -6.07 -23.31
CA THR A 411 2.56 -6.34 -22.08
C THR A 411 3.83 -5.53 -22.08
N ARG A 412 4.20 -5.03 -20.91
CA ARG A 412 5.39 -4.21 -20.71
C ARG A 412 6.26 -4.88 -19.67
N LEU A 413 7.56 -4.97 -19.96
CA LEU A 413 8.60 -5.33 -19.01
C LEU A 413 9.44 -4.09 -18.74
N GLY A 414 9.39 -3.59 -17.51
CA GLY A 414 10.03 -2.35 -17.10
C GLY A 414 11.07 -2.57 -16.00
N LEU A 415 12.14 -1.80 -16.07
CA LEU A 415 13.07 -1.56 -14.97
C LEU A 415 13.00 -0.08 -14.61
N SER A 416 12.76 0.22 -13.34
CA SER A 416 12.76 1.58 -12.84
C SER A 416 13.77 1.77 -11.72
N TYR A 417 14.32 2.98 -11.67
CA TYR A 417 15.29 3.40 -10.67
C TYR A 417 14.82 4.68 -10.00
N ARG A 418 14.64 4.62 -8.68
CA ARG A 418 14.25 5.77 -7.87
C ARG A 418 15.38 6.76 -7.73
N LEU A 419 15.12 8.00 -8.12
CA LEU A 419 15.97 9.15 -7.86
C LEU A 419 15.67 9.72 -6.46
N GLY A 420 16.73 10.05 -5.72
CA GLY A 420 16.61 10.68 -4.40
C GLY A 420 16.90 9.76 -3.21
N ARG A 421 17.01 10.39 -2.04
CA ARG A 421 17.26 9.73 -0.75
C ARG A 421 15.97 9.16 -0.18
N ASN A 422 16.11 8.30 0.84
CA ASN A 422 14.96 7.85 1.63
C ASN A 422 14.20 9.10 2.10
N PRO A 423 12.92 9.28 1.72
CA PRO A 423 12.13 10.42 2.19
C PRO A 423 11.95 10.41 3.72
N ASP A 424 12.25 9.31 4.39
CA ASP A 424 12.19 9.19 5.85
C ASP A 424 13.54 9.47 6.55
N LYS A 425 14.65 9.63 5.81
CA LYS A 425 15.92 10.08 6.42
C LYS A 425 15.78 11.56 6.76
N LEU A 426 15.74 11.87 8.06
CA LEU A 426 15.78 13.26 8.52
C LEU A 426 16.96 13.96 7.83
N ALA A 427 16.72 15.14 7.28
CA ALA A 427 17.82 16.06 7.07
C ALA A 427 18.40 16.27 8.47
N HIS A 428 19.57 15.67 8.73
CA HIS A 428 20.31 16.05 9.92
C HIS A 428 20.55 17.55 9.76
N ASN A 429 19.82 18.34 10.54
CA ASN A 429 20.15 19.73 10.71
C ASN A 429 21.54 19.71 11.34
N HIS A 430 22.56 19.94 10.50
CA HIS A 430 23.89 20.29 10.96
C HIS A 430 23.75 21.66 11.61
N ASN A 431 23.42 21.66 12.89
CA ASN A 431 23.61 22.79 13.79
C ASN A 431 24.96 22.63 14.48
#